data_AF-A0A8R7V622-F1
#
_entry.id   AF-A0A8R7V622-F1
#
_cell.length_a   1.000
_cell.length_b   1.000
_cell.length_c   1.000
_cell.angle_alpha   90.00
_cell.angle_beta   90.00
_cell.angle_gamma   90.00
#
_symmetry.space_group_name_H-M   'P 1'
#
loop_
_entity.id
_entity.type
_entity.pdbx_description
1 polymer ?
#
loop_
_entity_poly.entity_id
_entity_poly.type
_entity_poly.pdbx_seq_one_letter_code
_entity_poly.pdbx_strand_id
1 'polypeptide(L)'
;MATSTSLAAALPSRVTSPGRRAALSCTTSRAQPRPHPVRAVSSVGPRCRLVVTCNAQAAAPMSIGQGTPVRPTSVLVVGATGTLGRQVVRRALDEGYDVRCLVRPRPAPADFLRDWGATVVNADLSKPETIPATLVGVHTVIDCATGRPEEPIRTVDWEGKVALIQCAKAMGIQKYVFYSIHNCDKHPEVPLMEIKYCTERFIQDTGLDYTILLGR
;
A
#
# COMPACT_ATOMS: atom_id res chain seq x y z
N MET A 1 -18.02 55.73 -1.39
CA MET A 1 -18.62 56.41 -0.23
C MET A 1 -18.91 55.35 0.83
N ALA A 2 -18.49 55.61 2.08
CA ALA A 2 -19.14 55.28 3.37
C ALA A 2 -19.65 53.83 3.66
N THR A 3 -19.50 53.23 4.86
CA THR A 3 -18.79 53.57 6.12
C THR A 3 -18.65 52.31 7.01
N SER A 4 -17.81 52.40 8.05
CA SER A 4 -17.58 51.57 9.28
C SER A 4 -18.78 50.75 9.87
N THR A 5 -18.65 49.79 10.81
CA THR A 5 -17.90 49.78 12.10
C THR A 5 -17.86 48.38 12.79
N SER A 6 -16.81 48.13 13.61
CA SER A 6 -16.60 47.29 14.84
C SER A 6 -17.78 46.50 15.51
N LEU A 7 -17.62 45.56 16.49
CA LEU A 7 -16.61 45.32 17.56
C LEU A 7 -16.64 43.82 18.04
N ALA A 8 -15.85 43.45 19.06
CA ALA A 8 -15.50 42.08 19.49
C ALA A 8 -16.03 41.59 20.87
N ALA A 9 -15.57 40.38 21.26
CA ALA A 9 -15.29 39.85 22.62
C ALA A 9 -16.38 39.06 23.42
N ALA A 10 -15.99 37.90 23.98
CA ALA A 10 -15.79 37.70 25.44
C ALA A 10 -15.48 36.23 25.86
N LEU A 11 -14.61 36.04 26.86
CA LEU A 11 -14.49 34.80 27.69
C LEU A 11 -15.09 35.05 29.09
N PRO A 12 -15.45 33.99 29.85
CA PRO A 12 -15.31 33.90 31.32
C PRO A 12 -14.21 32.87 31.72
N SER A 13 -13.75 32.82 32.98
CA SER A 13 -12.58 31.98 33.33
C SER A 13 -12.43 31.49 34.78
N ARG A 14 -11.98 30.22 34.95
CA ARG A 14 -11.42 29.58 36.18
C ARG A 14 -12.35 29.37 37.39
N VAL A 15 -12.03 28.40 38.27
CA VAL A 15 -11.55 28.62 39.68
C VAL A 15 -11.50 27.31 40.56
N THR A 16 -10.28 26.98 41.02
CA THR A 16 -9.79 26.30 42.27
C THR A 16 -10.21 24.90 42.83
N SER A 17 -9.27 24.35 43.62
CA SER A 17 -9.10 23.09 44.39
C SER A 17 -9.64 23.20 45.86
N PRO A 18 -9.24 22.45 46.95
CA PRO A 18 -8.24 21.35 47.17
C PRO A 18 -8.57 20.23 48.23
N GLY A 19 -7.60 19.33 48.51
CA GLY A 19 -7.48 18.51 49.77
C GLY A 19 -7.91 17.02 49.69
N ARG A 20 -7.40 16.05 50.50
CA ARG A 20 -6.43 16.02 51.63
C ARG A 20 -5.78 14.60 51.79
N ARG A 21 -4.89 14.40 52.78
CA ARG A 21 -3.94 13.25 52.94
C ARG A 21 -4.40 12.05 53.81
N ALA A 22 -3.82 10.86 53.56
CA ALA A 22 -3.28 9.87 54.54
C ALA A 22 -2.52 8.77 53.74
N ALA A 23 -1.24 8.41 53.97
CA ALA A 23 -0.62 7.74 55.14
C ALA A 23 -1.26 6.36 55.44
N LEU A 24 -0.58 5.23 55.67
CA LEU A 24 0.81 4.76 55.65
C LEU A 24 0.74 3.34 56.28
N SER A 25 1.49 2.34 55.79
CA SER A 25 2.28 1.39 56.61
C SER A 25 2.70 0.15 55.80
N CYS A 26 3.76 -0.50 56.28
CA CYS A 26 4.48 -1.58 55.62
C CYS A 26 4.63 -2.75 56.60
N THR A 27 4.43 -3.98 56.15
CA THR A 27 4.85 -5.19 56.87
C THR A 27 5.48 -6.20 55.91
N THR A 28 6.64 -6.71 56.30
CA THR A 28 7.48 -7.65 55.56
C THR A 28 7.22 -9.10 55.98
N SER A 29 7.28 -10.05 55.05
CA SER A 29 7.68 -11.43 55.38
C SER A 29 8.32 -12.16 54.18
N ARG A 30 9.26 -13.05 54.48
CA ARG A 30 10.02 -13.87 53.51
C ARG A 30 9.21 -15.10 53.08
N ALA A 31 9.31 -15.48 51.80
CA ALA A 31 9.63 -16.85 51.35
C ALA A 31 9.82 -16.93 49.82
N GLN A 32 10.81 -17.71 49.36
CA GLN A 32 10.82 -18.35 48.03
C GLN A 32 10.75 -19.87 48.29
N PRO A 33 10.09 -20.66 47.42
CA PRO A 33 10.81 -21.22 46.26
C PRO A 33 10.00 -21.23 44.94
N ARG A 34 10.69 -21.57 43.85
CA ARG A 34 10.16 -21.84 42.49
C ARG A 34 9.71 -23.32 42.37
N PRO A 35 9.22 -23.86 41.22
CA PRO A 35 8.88 -23.23 39.92
C PRO A 35 7.48 -23.63 39.36
N HIS A 36 7.27 -23.32 38.06
CA HIS A 36 6.25 -23.79 37.10
C HIS A 36 5.15 -22.78 36.71
N PRO A 37 4.73 -22.76 35.42
CA PRO A 37 4.22 -21.55 34.78
C PRO A 37 2.74 -21.28 35.13
N VAL A 38 2.52 -20.29 35.98
CA VAL A 38 1.18 -19.84 36.35
C VAL A 38 0.64 -18.84 35.32
N ARG A 39 -0.61 -19.07 34.90
CA ARG A 39 -1.53 -18.12 34.27
C ARG A 39 -1.20 -16.65 34.58
N ALA A 40 -1.03 -15.84 33.55
CA ALA A 40 -1.03 -14.39 33.67
C ALA A 40 -2.45 -13.88 34.01
N VAL A 41 -2.78 -13.80 35.29
CA VAL A 41 -3.91 -13.00 35.80
C VAL A 41 -3.33 -11.65 36.22
N SER A 42 -3.60 -10.60 35.45
CA SER A 42 -3.25 -9.23 35.83
C SER A 42 -4.45 -8.56 36.49
N SER A 43 -4.29 -8.15 37.74
CA SER A 43 -5.30 -7.45 38.52
C SER A 43 -5.34 -5.96 38.13
N VAL A 44 -6.55 -5.43 37.92
CA VAL A 44 -6.78 -3.98 37.78
C VAL A 44 -7.93 -3.59 38.70
N GLY A 45 -7.68 -2.56 39.53
CA GLY A 45 -8.61 -2.09 40.54
C GLY A 45 -9.85 -1.36 39.98
N PRO A 46 -10.81 -1.01 40.84
CA PRO A 46 -12.13 -0.58 40.40
C PRO A 46 -12.18 0.90 40.04
N ARG A 47 -12.51 1.20 38.77
CA ARG A 47 -13.53 2.20 38.39
C ARG A 47 -13.73 2.22 36.87
N CYS A 48 -14.96 1.88 36.46
CA CYS A 48 -15.59 2.25 35.19
C CYS A 48 -14.71 2.16 33.92
N ARG A 49 -14.26 0.95 33.58
CA ARG A 49 -13.86 0.63 32.20
C ARG A 49 -14.99 -0.15 31.53
N LEU A 50 -15.60 0.43 30.50
CA LEU A 50 -16.55 -0.29 29.65
C LEU A 50 -15.78 -1.41 28.93
N VAL A 51 -15.95 -2.65 29.39
CA VAL A 51 -15.36 -3.81 28.72
C VAL A 51 -16.25 -4.16 27.54
N VAL A 52 -15.86 -3.71 26.35
CA VAL A 52 -16.40 -4.26 25.11
C VAL A 52 -15.80 -5.66 24.96
N THR A 53 -16.53 -6.68 25.42
CA THR A 53 -16.23 -8.07 25.10
C THR A 53 -16.53 -8.31 23.64
N CYS A 54 -15.56 -8.06 22.77
CA CYS A 54 -15.54 -8.66 21.44
C CYS A 54 -15.49 -10.18 21.65
N ASN A 55 -16.62 -10.85 21.41
CA ASN A 55 -16.68 -12.30 21.50
C ASN A 55 -15.97 -12.87 20.27
N ALA A 56 -14.64 -12.94 20.34
CA ALA A 56 -13.80 -13.61 19.37
C ALA A 56 -14.01 -15.13 19.49
N GLN A 57 -15.21 -15.58 19.13
CA GLN A 57 -15.39 -16.91 18.59
C GLN A 57 -14.40 -17.01 17.44
N ALA A 58 -13.46 -17.94 17.56
CA ALA A 58 -12.48 -18.19 16.52
C ALA A 58 -13.25 -18.55 15.25
N ALA A 59 -13.36 -17.59 14.32
CA ALA A 59 -13.78 -17.90 12.97
C ALA A 59 -12.84 -19.01 12.50
N ALA A 60 -13.41 -20.16 12.16
CA ALA A 60 -12.66 -21.25 11.55
C ALA A 60 -11.81 -20.66 10.41
N PRO A 61 -10.60 -21.17 10.15
CA PRO A 61 -9.78 -20.66 9.06
C PRO A 61 -10.61 -20.74 7.79
N MET A 62 -11.12 -19.59 7.33
CA MET A 62 -11.73 -19.49 6.03
C MET A 62 -10.65 -19.94 5.08
N SER A 63 -10.88 -21.06 4.40
CA SER A 63 -10.06 -21.38 3.25
C SER A 63 -10.13 -20.14 2.37
N ILE A 64 -8.95 -19.57 2.08
CA ILE A 64 -8.82 -18.60 1.01
C ILE A 64 -9.14 -19.43 -0.24
N GLY A 65 -10.43 -19.47 -0.59
CA GLY A 65 -10.92 -20.23 -1.72
C GLY A 65 -10.09 -19.83 -2.91
N GLN A 66 -9.61 -20.82 -3.67
CA GLN A 66 -8.81 -20.54 -4.87
C GLN A 66 -9.58 -19.52 -5.71
N GLY A 67 -9.00 -18.33 -5.85
CA GLY A 67 -9.62 -17.25 -6.60
C GLY A 67 -9.94 -17.72 -8.02
N THR A 68 -10.92 -17.07 -8.67
CA THR A 68 -11.36 -17.43 -10.02
C THR A 68 -10.16 -17.77 -10.91
N PRO A 69 -10.05 -19.00 -11.46
CA PRO A 69 -8.85 -19.46 -12.14
C PRO A 69 -8.45 -18.50 -13.28
N VAL A 70 -7.36 -17.77 -13.09
CA VAL A 70 -6.88 -16.81 -14.07
C VAL A 70 -5.95 -17.51 -15.06
N ARG A 71 -6.10 -17.21 -16.35
CA ARG A 71 -5.24 -17.76 -17.40
C ARG A 71 -3.81 -17.22 -17.22
N PRO A 72 -2.76 -18.08 -17.20
CA PRO A 72 -1.36 -17.62 -17.13
C PRO A 72 -0.94 -16.66 -18.25
N THR A 73 -1.69 -16.66 -19.36
CA THR A 73 -1.52 -15.75 -20.49
C THR A 73 -2.12 -14.35 -20.29
N SER A 74 -2.82 -14.08 -19.18
CA SER A 74 -3.42 -12.77 -18.89
C SER A 74 -2.41 -11.84 -18.20
N VAL A 75 -2.01 -10.76 -18.88
CA VAL A 75 -0.93 -9.87 -18.44
C VAL A 75 -1.40 -8.42 -18.38
N LEU A 76 -1.15 -7.73 -17.27
CA LEU A 76 -1.26 -6.28 -17.16
C LEU A 76 0.10 -5.64 -17.35
N VAL A 77 0.26 -4.80 -18.38
CA VAL A 77 1.44 -3.94 -18.55
C VAL A 77 1.14 -2.54 -18.04
N VAL A 78 1.90 -2.12 -17.03
CA VAL A 78 1.87 -0.77 -16.46
C VAL A 78 3.03 0.03 -17.04
N GLY A 79 2.76 1.23 -17.54
CA GLY A 79 3.72 1.98 -18.35
C GLY A 79 3.75 1.58 -19.83
N ALA A 80 2.71 0.89 -20.33
CA ALA A 80 2.56 0.41 -21.71
C ALA A 80 2.80 1.48 -22.81
N THR A 81 2.56 2.76 -22.51
CA THR A 81 2.80 3.87 -23.46
C THR A 81 4.24 4.38 -23.48
N GLY A 82 5.11 3.93 -22.57
CA GLY A 82 6.55 4.27 -22.53
C GLY A 82 7.41 3.44 -23.48
N THR A 83 8.69 3.80 -23.62
CA THR A 83 9.61 3.18 -24.57
C THR A 83 9.75 1.66 -24.37
N LEU A 84 10.02 1.22 -23.13
CA LEU A 84 10.10 -0.21 -22.79
C LEU A 84 8.72 -0.89 -22.85
N GLY A 85 7.69 -0.25 -22.27
CA GLY A 85 6.34 -0.81 -22.20
C GLY A 85 5.76 -1.16 -23.58
N ARG A 86 6.00 -0.35 -24.61
CA ARG A 86 5.58 -0.66 -25.99
C ARG A 86 6.22 -1.93 -26.53
N GLN A 87 7.51 -2.15 -26.25
CA GLN A 87 8.22 -3.36 -26.70
C GLN A 87 7.71 -4.60 -25.96
N VAL A 88 7.46 -4.49 -24.64
CA VAL A 88 6.85 -5.54 -23.82
C VAL A 88 5.47 -5.92 -24.35
N VAL A 89 4.59 -4.93 -24.56
CA VAL A 89 3.24 -5.16 -25.10
C VAL A 89 3.31 -5.84 -26.46
N ARG A 90 4.12 -5.31 -27.38
CA ARG A 90 4.25 -5.86 -28.73
C ARG A 90 4.71 -7.31 -28.69
N ARG A 91 5.77 -7.60 -27.93
CA ARG A 91 6.32 -8.96 -27.82
C ARG A 91 5.34 -9.94 -27.17
N ALA A 92 4.64 -9.53 -26.12
CA ALA A 92 3.65 -10.37 -25.45
C ALA A 92 2.45 -10.69 -26.35
N LEU A 93 1.96 -9.71 -27.14
CA LEU A 93 0.93 -9.94 -28.15
C LEU A 93 1.41 -10.88 -29.27
N ASP A 94 2.62 -10.67 -29.78
CA ASP A 94 3.22 -11.52 -30.82
C ASP A 94 3.46 -12.98 -30.30
N GLU A 95 3.58 -13.18 -28.99
CA GLU A 95 3.64 -14.50 -28.32
C GLU A 95 2.25 -15.07 -27.91
N GLY A 96 1.16 -14.36 -28.19
CA GLY A 96 -0.22 -14.84 -27.94
C GLY A 96 -0.76 -14.63 -26.53
N TYR A 97 -0.18 -13.71 -25.75
CA TYR A 97 -0.72 -13.31 -24.44
C TYR A 97 -1.94 -12.39 -24.59
N ASP A 98 -2.88 -12.47 -23.64
CA ASP A 98 -3.97 -11.51 -23.48
C ASP A 98 -3.42 -10.29 -22.72
N VAL A 99 -3.05 -9.25 -23.47
CA VAL A 99 -2.36 -8.08 -22.92
C VAL A 99 -3.35 -6.97 -22.60
N ARG A 100 -3.46 -6.66 -21.31
CA ARG A 100 -4.12 -5.47 -20.80
C ARG A 100 -3.08 -4.36 -20.56
N CYS A 101 -3.42 -3.13 -20.91
CA CYS A 101 -2.57 -1.96 -20.71
C CYS A 101 -3.20 -0.98 -19.72
N LEU A 102 -2.49 -0.65 -18.64
CA LEU A 102 -2.84 0.48 -17.79
C LEU A 102 -2.36 1.76 -18.47
N VAL A 103 -3.30 2.63 -18.83
CA VAL A 103 -3.03 3.90 -19.52
C VAL A 103 -3.60 5.07 -18.73
N ARG A 104 -2.77 6.08 -18.46
CA ARG A 104 -3.22 7.35 -17.85
C ARG A 104 -4.15 8.09 -18.83
N PRO A 105 -5.35 8.54 -18.40
CA PRO A 105 -6.21 9.39 -19.22
C PRO A 105 -5.47 10.62 -19.73
N ARG A 106 -5.50 10.85 -21.06
CA ARG A 106 -4.85 12.01 -21.70
C ARG A 106 -5.58 12.39 -23.00
N PRO A 107 -5.46 13.63 -23.50
CA PRO A 107 -6.19 14.10 -24.68
C PRO A 107 -5.90 13.32 -25.98
N ALA A 108 -4.68 12.81 -26.14
CA ALA A 108 -4.30 11.93 -27.25
C ALA A 108 -4.42 10.46 -26.81
N PRO A 109 -5.53 9.74 -27.09
CA PRO A 109 -5.71 8.36 -26.66
C PRO A 109 -4.57 7.44 -27.13
N ALA A 110 -4.38 6.31 -26.43
CA ALA A 110 -3.35 5.33 -26.76
C ALA A 110 -3.86 4.26 -27.74
N ASP A 111 -4.56 4.70 -28.79
CA ASP A 111 -5.33 3.80 -29.68
C ASP A 111 -4.44 2.80 -30.42
N PHE A 112 -3.18 3.14 -30.70
CA PHE A 112 -2.19 2.22 -31.25
C PHE A 112 -2.03 0.91 -30.44
N LEU A 113 -2.31 0.92 -29.12
CA LEU A 113 -2.32 -0.30 -28.30
C LEU A 113 -3.54 -1.18 -28.63
N ARG A 114 -4.70 -0.56 -28.89
CA ARG A 114 -5.91 -1.25 -29.35
C ARG A 114 -5.72 -1.80 -30.77
N ASP A 115 -5.08 -1.03 -31.65
CA ASP A 115 -4.75 -1.44 -33.02
C ASP A 115 -3.80 -2.65 -33.06
N TRP A 116 -2.96 -2.83 -32.04
CA TRP A 116 -2.15 -4.04 -31.86
C TRP A 116 -2.92 -5.22 -31.25
N GLY A 117 -4.12 -5.01 -30.73
CA GLY A 117 -4.96 -6.03 -30.08
C GLY A 117 -4.94 -6.01 -28.54
N ALA A 118 -4.30 -5.03 -27.89
CA ALA A 118 -4.30 -4.93 -26.43
C ALA A 118 -5.59 -4.30 -25.86
N THR A 119 -6.04 -4.81 -24.71
CA THR A 119 -7.13 -4.22 -23.94
C THR A 119 -6.63 -2.99 -23.16
N VAL A 120 -6.97 -1.78 -23.60
CA VAL A 120 -6.61 -0.54 -22.87
C VAL A 120 -7.64 -0.21 -21.79
N VAL A 121 -7.17 -0.12 -20.54
CA VAL A 121 -7.96 0.31 -19.36
C VAL A 121 -7.37 1.62 -18.81
N ASN A 122 -8.26 2.58 -18.56
CA ASN A 122 -7.90 3.90 -18.03
C ASN A 122 -7.73 3.85 -16.51
N ALA A 123 -6.54 4.15 -16.02
CA ALA A 123 -6.25 4.37 -14.59
C ALA A 123 -5.01 5.24 -14.43
N ASP A 124 -4.81 5.82 -13.24
CA ASP A 124 -3.68 6.70 -12.94
C ASP A 124 -3.02 6.27 -11.63
N LEU A 125 -1.70 6.07 -11.64
CA LEU A 125 -0.94 5.71 -10.44
C LEU A 125 -0.97 6.84 -9.38
N SER A 126 -1.21 8.09 -9.79
CA SER A 126 -1.45 9.19 -8.85
C SER A 126 -2.82 9.14 -8.16
N LYS A 127 -3.70 8.21 -8.57
CA LYS A 127 -5.08 8.02 -8.07
C LYS A 127 -5.31 6.55 -7.73
N PRO A 128 -4.82 6.06 -6.58
CA PRO A 128 -4.90 4.66 -6.15
C PRO A 128 -6.28 4.01 -6.32
N GLU A 129 -7.36 4.76 -6.13
CA GLU A 129 -8.74 4.33 -6.30
C GLU A 129 -9.09 3.82 -7.72
N THR A 130 -8.31 4.22 -8.73
CA THR A 130 -8.50 3.79 -10.13
C THR A 130 -7.80 2.47 -10.46
N ILE A 131 -6.85 2.03 -9.65
CA ILE A 131 -6.01 0.85 -9.92
C ILE A 131 -6.78 -0.48 -9.87
N PRO A 132 -7.68 -0.77 -8.89
CA PRO A 132 -8.28 -2.10 -8.73
C PRO A 132 -8.99 -2.65 -9.98
N ALA A 133 -9.67 -1.79 -10.74
CA ALA A 133 -10.36 -2.19 -11.97
C ALA A 133 -9.42 -2.75 -13.04
N THR A 134 -8.14 -2.36 -13.03
CA THR A 134 -7.14 -2.85 -14.00
C THR A 134 -6.70 -4.29 -13.75
N LEU A 135 -6.79 -4.77 -12.50
CA LEU A 135 -6.26 -6.06 -12.04
C LEU A 135 -7.24 -7.24 -12.17
N VAL A 136 -8.51 -6.98 -12.50
CA VAL A 136 -9.57 -8.01 -12.52
C VAL A 136 -9.27 -9.09 -13.58
N GLY A 137 -9.00 -10.32 -13.15
CA GLY A 137 -8.66 -11.42 -14.06
C GLY A 137 -7.28 -11.29 -14.73
N VAL A 138 -6.34 -10.59 -14.09
CA VAL A 138 -4.92 -10.54 -14.47
C VAL A 138 -4.16 -11.64 -13.72
N HIS A 139 -3.27 -12.35 -14.40
CA HIS A 139 -2.39 -13.34 -13.75
C HIS A 139 -1.02 -12.73 -13.43
N THR A 140 -0.45 -12.01 -14.40
CA THR A 140 0.89 -11.43 -14.30
C THR A 140 0.81 -9.91 -14.44
N VAL A 141 1.41 -9.17 -13.51
CA VAL A 141 1.64 -7.72 -13.67
C VAL A 141 3.07 -7.50 -14.14
N ILE A 142 3.27 -6.71 -15.20
CA ILE A 142 4.58 -6.23 -15.65
C ILE A 142 4.60 -4.72 -15.50
N ASP A 143 5.39 -4.23 -14.55
CA ASP A 143 5.47 -2.84 -14.19
C ASP A 143 6.75 -2.19 -14.72
N CYS A 144 6.59 -1.47 -15.83
CA CYS A 144 7.61 -0.66 -16.49
C CYS A 144 7.36 0.84 -16.32
N ALA A 145 6.47 1.26 -15.41
CA ALA A 145 6.17 2.66 -15.23
C ALA A 145 7.25 3.40 -14.44
N THR A 146 7.47 4.65 -14.84
CA THR A 146 8.17 5.69 -14.09
C THR A 146 7.38 6.99 -14.29
N GLY A 147 7.30 7.84 -13.27
CA GLY A 147 6.71 9.17 -13.35
C GLY A 147 7.43 10.04 -14.38
N ARG A 148 6.76 11.10 -14.84
CA ARG A 148 7.42 12.05 -15.75
C ARG A 148 8.24 13.08 -14.95
N PRO A 149 9.29 13.69 -15.55
CA PRO A 149 10.13 14.67 -14.84
C PRO A 149 9.36 15.89 -14.30
N GLU A 150 8.24 16.26 -14.92
CA GLU A 150 7.37 17.35 -14.47
C GLU A 150 6.42 16.98 -13.31
N GLU A 151 6.34 15.71 -12.92
CA GLU A 151 5.42 15.20 -11.90
C GLU A 151 6.12 15.01 -10.54
N PRO A 152 5.43 15.18 -9.39
CA PRO A 152 6.00 14.87 -8.09
C PRO A 152 6.40 13.39 -8.02
N ILE A 153 7.71 13.13 -8.04
CA ILE A 153 8.29 11.78 -8.15
C ILE A 153 7.70 10.80 -7.12
N ARG A 154 7.51 11.26 -5.87
CA ARG A 154 6.95 10.45 -4.78
C ARG A 154 5.52 9.98 -5.05
N THR A 155 4.69 10.78 -5.73
CA THR A 155 3.28 10.43 -5.94
C THR A 155 3.13 9.27 -6.93
N VAL A 156 3.93 9.25 -8.01
CA VAL A 156 3.82 8.20 -9.04
C VAL A 156 4.76 7.03 -8.76
N ASP A 157 6.04 7.29 -8.46
CA ASP A 157 7.05 6.24 -8.29
C ASP A 157 7.11 5.64 -6.88
N TRP A 158 6.46 6.24 -5.88
CA TRP A 158 6.35 5.64 -4.55
C TRP A 158 4.90 5.32 -4.16
N GLU A 159 4.06 6.33 -3.96
CA GLU A 159 2.68 6.16 -3.47
C GLU A 159 1.84 5.30 -4.43
N GLY A 160 1.89 5.60 -5.73
CA GLY A 160 1.25 4.81 -6.77
C GLY A 160 1.79 3.38 -6.93
N LYS A 161 3.11 3.16 -6.76
CA LYS A 161 3.72 1.83 -6.75
C LYS A 161 3.25 1.00 -5.56
N VAL A 162 3.32 1.57 -4.35
CA VAL A 162 2.87 0.92 -3.11
C VAL A 162 1.40 0.51 -3.22
N ALA A 163 0.54 1.41 -3.72
CA ALA A 163 -0.86 1.09 -3.98
C ALA A 163 -1.03 -0.05 -5.01
N LEU A 164 -0.33 0.01 -6.15
CA LEU A 164 -0.38 -1.04 -7.17
C LEU A 164 0.02 -2.42 -6.62
N ILE A 165 1.12 -2.49 -5.86
CA ILE A 165 1.65 -3.72 -5.28
C ILE A 165 0.72 -4.26 -4.19
N GLN A 166 0.16 -3.38 -3.34
CA GLN A 166 -0.84 -3.77 -2.33
C GLN A 166 -2.13 -4.28 -2.98
N CYS A 167 -2.63 -3.61 -4.02
CA CYS A 167 -3.78 -4.09 -4.79
C CYS A 167 -3.50 -5.41 -5.49
N ALA A 168 -2.30 -5.60 -6.08
CA ALA A 168 -1.90 -6.87 -6.70
C ALA A 168 -1.91 -8.02 -5.67
N LYS A 169 -1.36 -7.80 -4.47
CA LYS A 169 -1.42 -8.77 -3.37
C LYS A 169 -2.86 -9.05 -2.91
N ALA A 170 -3.69 -8.03 -2.75
CA ALA A 170 -5.07 -8.17 -2.32
C ALA A 170 -5.95 -8.91 -3.36
N MET A 171 -5.65 -8.74 -4.64
CA MET A 171 -6.34 -9.43 -5.75
C MET A 171 -5.79 -10.84 -6.05
N GLY A 172 -4.74 -11.28 -5.33
CA GLY A 172 -4.14 -12.60 -5.52
C GLY A 172 -3.39 -12.76 -6.85
N ILE A 173 -2.77 -11.69 -7.36
CA ILE A 173 -1.91 -11.74 -8.56
C ILE A 173 -0.81 -12.78 -8.36
N GLN A 174 -0.68 -13.68 -9.34
CA GLN A 174 0.20 -14.84 -9.26
C GLN A 174 1.65 -14.50 -9.56
N LYS A 175 1.94 -13.43 -10.32
CA LYS A 175 3.31 -12.99 -10.60
C LYS A 175 3.45 -11.48 -10.79
N TYR A 176 4.45 -10.86 -10.16
CA TYR A 176 4.75 -9.43 -10.30
C TYR A 176 6.16 -9.20 -10.86
N VAL A 177 6.28 -8.72 -12.09
CA VAL A 177 7.55 -8.33 -12.72
C VAL A 177 7.75 -6.83 -12.57
N PHE A 178 8.84 -6.41 -11.94
CA PHE A 178 9.17 -5.00 -11.73
C PHE A 178 10.44 -4.62 -12.51
N TYR A 179 10.38 -3.54 -13.29
CA TYR A 179 11.56 -2.98 -13.94
C TYR A 179 12.18 -1.87 -13.08
N SER A 180 13.38 -2.15 -12.59
CA SER A 180 14.20 -1.25 -11.77
C SER A 180 15.50 -0.88 -12.49
N ILE A 181 16.33 -0.05 -11.85
CA ILE A 181 17.59 0.46 -12.40
C ILE A 181 18.76 -0.27 -11.72
N HIS A 182 19.80 -0.60 -12.46
CA HIS A 182 20.99 -1.23 -11.88
C HIS A 182 21.70 -0.29 -10.88
N ASN A 183 22.17 -0.85 -9.76
CA ASN A 183 22.86 -0.11 -8.67
C ASN A 183 22.05 0.99 -7.97
N CYS A 184 20.72 0.86 -7.84
CA CYS A 184 19.90 1.79 -7.04
C CYS A 184 20.41 1.97 -5.60
N ASP A 185 20.95 0.90 -5.01
CA ASP A 185 21.51 0.84 -3.66
C ASP A 185 22.75 1.74 -3.45
N LYS A 186 23.45 2.12 -4.53
CA LYS A 186 24.71 2.88 -4.50
C LYS A 186 24.53 4.37 -4.66
N HIS A 187 23.32 4.83 -4.97
CA HIS A 187 23.01 6.22 -5.29
C HIS A 187 21.80 6.78 -4.51
N PRO A 188 21.76 6.66 -3.16
CA PRO A 188 20.65 7.18 -2.35
C PRO A 188 20.48 8.70 -2.47
N GLU A 189 21.51 9.44 -2.90
CA GLU A 189 21.44 10.87 -3.18
C GLU A 189 20.55 11.24 -4.39
N VAL A 190 20.21 10.27 -5.24
CA VAL A 190 19.31 10.47 -6.39
C VAL A 190 17.91 9.98 -6.02
N PRO A 191 16.89 10.86 -5.89
CA PRO A 191 15.57 10.47 -5.38
C PRO A 191 14.89 9.33 -6.15
N LEU A 192 15.12 9.21 -7.46
CA LEU A 192 14.59 8.10 -8.25
C LEU A 192 15.26 6.76 -7.87
N MET A 193 16.56 6.75 -7.62
CA MET A 193 17.31 5.55 -7.24
C MET A 193 16.90 5.08 -5.84
N GLU A 194 16.78 6.01 -4.88
CA GLU A 194 16.26 5.72 -3.54
C GLU A 194 14.84 5.13 -3.60
N ILE A 195 13.93 5.73 -4.37
CA ILE A 195 12.55 5.25 -4.52
C ILE A 195 12.49 3.88 -5.21
N LYS A 196 13.28 3.63 -6.26
CA LYS A 196 13.37 2.32 -6.91
C LYS A 196 13.91 1.26 -5.94
N TYR A 197 14.98 1.55 -5.20
CA TYR A 197 15.51 0.66 -4.15
C TYR A 197 14.47 0.36 -3.05
N CYS A 198 13.78 1.38 -2.55
CA CYS A 198 12.69 1.19 -1.58
C CYS A 198 11.55 0.35 -2.16
N THR A 199 11.25 0.47 -3.45
CA THR A 199 10.23 -0.34 -4.13
C THR A 199 10.66 -1.79 -4.27
N GLU A 200 11.93 -2.07 -4.60
CA GLU A 200 12.47 -3.43 -4.59
C GLU A 200 12.33 -4.10 -3.22
N ARG A 201 12.69 -3.39 -2.14
CA ARG A 201 12.50 -3.86 -0.76
C ARG A 201 11.04 -4.10 -0.42
N PHE A 202 10.16 -3.16 -0.76
CA PHE A 202 8.73 -3.29 -0.50
C PHE A 202 8.12 -4.52 -1.21
N ILE A 203 8.51 -4.80 -2.45
CA ILE A 203 8.09 -6.01 -3.17
C ILE A 203 8.60 -7.28 -2.45
N GLN A 204 9.88 -7.31 -2.05
CA GLN A 204 10.48 -8.43 -1.30
C GLN A 204 9.68 -8.78 -0.03
N ASP A 205 9.23 -7.76 0.72
CA ASP A 205 8.47 -7.92 1.96
C ASP A 205 6.99 -8.30 1.74
N THR A 206 6.46 -8.22 0.51
CA THR A 206 5.04 -8.51 0.26
C THR A 206 4.69 -10.00 0.24
N GLY A 207 5.64 -10.89 -0.07
CA GLY A 207 5.38 -12.32 -0.26
C GLY A 207 4.60 -12.67 -1.55
N LEU A 208 4.55 -11.75 -2.52
CA LEU A 208 4.19 -12.07 -3.91
C LEU A 208 5.29 -12.96 -4.54
N ASP A 209 4.96 -13.79 -5.53
CA ASP A 209 5.98 -14.26 -6.49
C ASP A 209 6.36 -13.08 -7.39
N TYR A 210 7.64 -12.72 -7.40
CA TYR A 210 8.12 -11.52 -8.08
C TYR A 210 9.39 -11.78 -8.90
N THR A 211 9.64 -10.88 -9.86
CA THR A 211 10.90 -10.84 -10.61
C THR A 211 11.31 -9.39 -10.79
N ILE A 212 12.44 -9.00 -10.21
CA ILE A 212 13.00 -7.66 -10.41
C ILE A 212 13.99 -7.74 -11.58
N LEU A 213 13.74 -6.96 -12.63
CA LEU A 213 14.62 -6.81 -13.78
C LEU A 213 15.41 -5.52 -13.64
N LEU A 214 16.74 -5.62 -13.69
CA LEU A 214 17.64 -4.46 -13.58
C LEU A 214 18.02 -3.94 -14.97
N GLY A 215 17.54 -2.75 -15.32
CA GLY A 215 18.00 -2.01 -16.49
C GLY A 215 19.46 -1.57 -16.36
N ARG A 216 20.25 -1.85 -17.40
CA ARG A 216 21.60 -1.29 -17.58
C ARG A 216 21.54 0.04 -18.33
#